data_AF-A0A7W1G9R6-F1
#
_entry.id   AF-A0A7W1G9R6-F1
#
_cell.length_a   1.000
_cell.length_b   1.000
_cell.length_c   1.000
_cell.angle_alpha   90.00
_cell.angle_beta   90.00
_cell.angle_gamma   90.00
#
_symmetry.space_group_name_H-M   'P 1'
#
loop_
_entity.id
_entity.type
_entity.pdbx_description
1 polymer ?
#
loop_
_entity_poly.entity_id
_entity_poly.type
_entity_poly.pdbx_seq_one_letter_code
_entity_poly.pdbx_strand_id
1 'polypeptide(L)'
;ITFPQDGGVVSSAGFAVTWNHVTTTLDGDPLNRTGYEVIITKDVPDDPNGFSRPTFDVHVLPSETSLTVPSEFLEPGTRYEIEVLVLEVSGNQTITSLFFETQ
;
A
#
# COMPACT_ATOMS: atom_id res chain seq x y z
N ILE A 1 -8.22 -0.10 -1.89
CA ILE A 1 -7.92 -0.06 -0.43
C ILE A 1 -9.22 0.24 0.31
N THR A 2 -9.48 -0.43 1.43
CA THR A 2 -10.67 -0.22 2.29
C THR A 2 -10.33 0.44 3.62
N PHE A 3 -9.09 0.26 4.10
CA PHE A 3 -8.52 1.00 5.22
C PHE A 3 -7.00 1.17 5.01
N PRO A 4 -6.41 2.35 5.25
CA PRO A 4 -7.07 3.58 5.67
C PRO A 4 -7.95 4.19 4.57
N GLN A 5 -8.72 5.20 4.94
CA GLN A 5 -9.42 6.04 3.96
C GLN A 5 -8.45 7.10 3.41
N ASP A 6 -8.68 7.56 2.18
CA ASP A 6 -7.89 8.62 1.58
C ASP A 6 -8.01 9.93 2.40
N GLY A 7 -6.88 10.52 2.75
CA GLY A 7 -6.76 11.64 3.69
C GLY A 7 -7.06 11.27 5.16
N GLY A 8 -7.21 9.99 5.48
CA GLY A 8 -7.55 9.53 6.83
C GLY A 8 -6.38 9.62 7.81
N VAL A 9 -6.70 9.72 9.10
CA VAL A 9 -5.71 9.71 10.18
C VAL A 9 -5.71 8.36 10.90
N VAL A 10 -4.54 7.74 11.05
CA VAL A 10 -4.34 6.45 11.73
C VAL A 10 -3.31 6.55 12.85
N SER A 11 -3.21 5.51 13.68
CA SER A 11 -2.21 5.50 14.76
C SER A 11 -0.79 5.25 14.22
N SER A 12 0.16 6.04 14.69
CA SER A 12 1.60 5.79 14.53
C SER A 12 2.10 4.56 15.31
N ALA A 13 1.30 4.02 16.24
CA ALA A 13 1.61 2.78 16.97
C ALA A 13 1.42 1.50 16.12
N GLY A 14 1.08 1.65 14.84
CA GLY A 14 0.81 0.57 13.91
C GLY A 14 -0.68 0.39 13.64
N PHE A 15 -0.99 -0.15 12.47
CA PHE A 15 -2.36 -0.41 12.03
C PHE A 15 -2.37 -1.53 10.97
N ALA A 16 -3.56 -2.05 10.65
CA ALA A 16 -3.71 -3.02 9.56
C ALA A 16 -4.27 -2.32 8.33
N VAL A 17 -3.52 -2.32 7.23
CA VAL A 17 -4.02 -1.94 5.91
C VAL A 17 -4.96 -3.05 5.45
N THR A 18 -6.11 -2.70 4.89
CA THR A 18 -7.04 -3.67 4.30
C THR A 18 -7.45 -3.27 2.90
N TRP A 19 -7.74 -4.24 2.04
CA TRP A 19 -8.17 -4.01 0.66
C TRP A 19 -9.18 -5.06 0.18
N ASN A 20 -9.92 -4.74 -0.88
CA ASN A 20 -10.79 -5.71 -1.53
C ASN A 20 -9.98 -6.63 -2.44
N HIS A 21 -10.45 -7.86 -2.63
CA HIS A 21 -9.91 -8.70 -3.69
C HIS A 21 -10.10 -8.04 -5.06
N VAL A 22 -9.07 -8.15 -5.90
CA VAL A 22 -9.14 -7.75 -7.30
C VAL A 22 -9.22 -9.02 -8.13
N THR A 23 -10.36 -9.24 -8.78
CA THR A 23 -10.68 -10.50 -9.47
C THR A 23 -10.62 -10.37 -10.98
N THR A 24 -10.54 -9.16 -11.51
CA THR A 24 -10.58 -8.87 -12.95
C THR A 24 -9.50 -7.88 -13.34
N THR A 25 -9.00 -7.99 -14.57
CA THR A 25 -8.12 -7.01 -15.20
C THR A 25 -8.90 -5.73 -15.56
N LEU A 26 -8.19 -4.69 -16.03
CA LEU A 26 -8.82 -3.47 -16.55
C LEU A 26 -9.74 -3.74 -17.76
N ASP A 27 -9.40 -4.73 -18.58
CA ASP A 27 -10.19 -5.14 -19.74
C ASP A 27 -11.38 -6.05 -19.36
N GLY A 28 -11.51 -6.42 -18.08
CA GLY A 28 -12.60 -7.22 -17.54
C GLY A 28 -12.36 -8.74 -17.57
N ASP A 29 -11.18 -9.19 -18.01
CA ASP A 29 -10.81 -10.60 -18.01
C ASP A 29 -10.53 -11.11 -16.59
N PRO A 30 -10.70 -12.43 -16.32
CA PRO A 30 -10.30 -13.02 -15.05
C PRO A 30 -8.82 -12.80 -14.75
N LEU A 31 -8.51 -12.22 -13.60
CA LEU A 31 -7.14 -11.94 -13.18
C LEU A 31 -6.49 -13.19 -12.58
N ASN A 32 -5.35 -13.62 -13.13
CA ASN A 32 -4.54 -14.69 -12.52
C ASN A 32 -3.51 -14.12 -11.54
N ARG A 33 -3.98 -13.78 -10.35
CA ARG A 33 -3.19 -13.14 -9.29
C ARG A 33 -2.19 -14.10 -8.64
N THR A 34 -0.94 -13.68 -8.55
CA THR A 34 0.14 -14.38 -7.82
C THR A 34 0.37 -13.84 -6.41
N GLY A 35 -0.05 -12.61 -6.13
CA GLY A 35 0.11 -11.98 -4.82
C GLY A 35 -0.36 -10.53 -4.79
N TYR A 36 -0.02 -9.87 -3.70
CA TYR A 36 -0.07 -8.41 -3.58
C TYR A 36 1.28 -7.88 -3.10
N GLU A 37 1.55 -6.63 -3.41
CA GLU A 37 2.66 -5.87 -2.86
C GLU A 37 2.08 -4.61 -2.20
N VAL A 38 2.49 -4.34 -0.96
CA VAL A 38 2.05 -3.18 -0.18
C VAL A 38 3.26 -2.30 0.06
N ILE A 39 3.20 -1.09 -0.47
CA ILE A 39 4.28 -0.11 -0.42
C ILE A 39 3.78 1.11 0.37
N ILE A 40 4.56 1.58 1.33
CA ILE A 40 4.30 2.83 2.05
C ILE A 40 5.52 3.72 1.89
N THR A 41 5.27 4.95 1.46
CA THR A 41 6.29 5.94 1.15
C THR A 41 5.96 7.22 1.90
N LYS A 42 6.94 7.83 2.55
CA LYS A 42 6.73 9.11 3.22
C LYS A 42 6.50 10.20 2.17
N ASP A 43 5.44 11.01 2.33
CA ASP A 43 5.12 12.15 1.45
C ASP A 43 5.99 13.37 1.80
N VAL A 44 7.30 13.16 1.93
CA VAL A 44 8.31 14.21 2.04
C VAL A 44 9.50 13.85 1.15
N PRO A 45 10.17 14.83 0.54
CA PRO A 45 11.43 14.58 -0.15
C PRO A 45 12.49 14.24 0.91
N ASP A 46 12.94 12.98 0.96
CA ASP A 46 13.96 12.51 1.89
C ASP A 46 15.34 12.26 1.23
N ASP A 47 15.40 12.33 -0.09
CA ASP A 47 16.64 12.27 -0.87
C ASP A 47 17.07 13.64 -1.43
N PRO A 48 18.38 13.94 -1.54
CA PRO A 48 18.90 15.17 -2.16
C PRO A 48 18.42 15.44 -3.59
N ASN A 49 17.94 14.43 -4.30
CA ASN A 49 17.40 14.52 -5.66
C ASN A 49 15.86 14.62 -5.68
N GLY A 50 15.21 14.71 -4.52
CA GLY A 50 13.76 14.93 -4.40
C GLY A 50 12.90 13.68 -4.55
N PHE A 51 13.49 12.48 -4.49
CA PHE A 51 12.73 11.22 -4.49
C PHE A 51 12.44 10.79 -3.06
N SER A 52 11.20 10.39 -2.80
CA SER A 52 10.83 9.70 -1.56
C SER A 52 11.16 8.21 -1.69
N ARG A 53 11.78 7.61 -0.66
CA ARG A 53 12.04 6.16 -0.62
C ARG A 53 10.92 5.44 0.14
N PRO A 54 10.54 4.22 -0.27
CA PRO A 54 9.62 3.40 0.51
C PRO A 54 10.17 3.18 1.91
N THR A 55 9.34 3.43 2.93
CA THR A 55 9.64 3.05 4.31
C THR A 55 9.22 1.62 4.58
N PHE A 56 8.22 1.11 3.86
CA PHE A 56 7.71 -0.26 3.98
C PHE A 56 7.37 -0.81 2.61
N ASP A 57 7.81 -2.03 2.30
CA ASP A 57 7.59 -2.70 1.02
C ASP A 57 7.53 -4.22 1.29
N VAL A 58 6.35 -4.82 1.11
CA VAL A 58 6.11 -6.22 1.47
C VAL A 58 5.22 -6.91 0.43
N HIS A 59 5.70 -8.08 -0.01
CA HIS A 59 4.91 -9.03 -0.79
C HIS A 59 4.12 -9.97 0.10
N VAL A 60 2.84 -10.18 -0.22
CA VAL A 60 1.94 -11.09 0.50
C VAL A 60 1.25 -12.06 -0.46
N LEU A 61 0.78 -13.17 0.11
CA LEU A 61 0.09 -14.23 -0.64
C LEU A 61 -1.18 -13.70 -1.33
N PRO A 62 -1.63 -14.34 -2.42
CA PRO A 62 -2.78 -13.87 -3.18
C PRO A 62 -4.10 -14.00 -2.39
N SER A 63 -4.13 -14.80 -1.31
CA SER A 63 -5.29 -14.90 -0.42
C SER A 63 -5.41 -13.74 0.56
N GLU A 64 -4.35 -12.98 0.79
CA GLU A 64 -4.35 -11.90 1.79
C GLU A 64 -5.13 -10.68 1.29
N THR A 65 -5.87 -10.06 2.20
CA THR A 65 -6.57 -8.79 2.02
C THR A 65 -6.28 -7.80 3.14
N SER A 66 -5.30 -8.13 3.97
CA SER A 66 -4.86 -7.34 5.11
C SER A 66 -3.37 -7.52 5.34
N LEU A 67 -2.72 -6.45 5.80
CA LEU A 67 -1.32 -6.50 6.25
C LEU A 67 -1.12 -5.51 7.40
N THR A 68 -0.53 -6.00 8.50
CA THR A 68 -0.14 -5.13 9.61
C THR A 68 1.10 -4.33 9.24
N VAL A 69 1.03 -3.02 9.45
CA VAL A 69 2.12 -2.07 9.34
C VAL A 69 2.64 -1.80 10.75
N PRO A 70 3.86 -2.26 11.09
CA PRO A 70 4.46 -2.03 12.39
C PRO A 70 4.82 -0.55 12.64
N SER A 71 4.85 -0.12 13.90
CA SER A 71 5.16 1.26 14.28
C SER A 71 6.57 1.71 13.87
N GLU A 72 7.51 0.78 13.70
CA GLU A 72 8.90 1.11 13.34
C GLU A 72 9.03 1.75 11.95
N PHE A 73 7.99 1.63 11.13
CA PHE A 73 7.90 2.22 9.79
C PHE A 73 7.08 3.52 9.74
N LEU A 74 6.57 3.97 10.89
CA LEU A 74 5.64 5.10 11.01
C LEU A 74 6.19 6.15 11.99
N GLU A 75 6.21 7.40 11.54
CA GLU A 75 6.52 8.56 12.38
C GLU A 75 5.22 9.30 12.72
N PRO A 76 5.01 9.77 13.96
CA PRO A 76 3.83 10.57 14.31
C PRO A 76 3.74 11.87 13.50
N GLY A 77 2.51 12.33 13.22
CA GLY A 77 2.27 13.60 12.53
C GLY A 77 2.81 13.66 11.11
N THR A 78 2.93 12.50 10.45
CA THR A 78 3.58 12.38 9.15
C THR A 78 2.58 11.88 8.11
N ARG A 79 2.64 12.47 6.91
CA ARG A 79 1.84 12.06 5.76
C ARG A 79 2.58 11.00 4.95
N TYR A 80 1.85 9.99 4.53
CA TYR A 80 2.34 8.87 3.74
C TYR A 80 1.44 8.63 2.53
N GLU A 81 2.04 8.17 1.45
CA GLU A 81 1.35 7.46 0.39
C GLU A 81 1.37 5.96 0.70
N ILE A 82 0.28 5.27 0.43
CA ILE A 82 0.22 3.81 0.40
C ILE A 82 -0.23 3.33 -0.97
N GLU A 83 0.47 2.33 -1.49
CA GLU A 83 0.12 1.63 -2.72
C GLU A 83 -0.15 0.16 -2.38
N VAL A 84 -1.22 -0.38 -2.97
CA VAL A 84 -1.48 -1.82 -3.00
C VAL A 84 -1.50 -2.25 -4.45
N LEU A 85 -0.48 -3.01 -4.83
CA LEU A 85 -0.30 -3.53 -6.17
C LEU A 85 -0.80 -4.97 -6.21
N VAL A 86 -1.56 -5.30 -7.24
CA VAL A 86 -1.91 -6.67 -7.55
C VAL A 86 -0.87 -7.25 -8.48
N LEU A 87 -0.27 -8.38 -8.10
CA LEU A 87 0.74 -9.06 -8.92
C LEU A 87 0.06 -10.12 -9.78
N GLU A 88 0.26 -10.08 -11.10
CA GLU A 88 -0.28 -11.06 -12.05
C GLU A 88 0.84 -11.93 -12.65
N VAL A 89 0.52 -13.17 -13.04
CA VAL A 89 1.45 -14.08 -13.76
C VAL A 89 2.06 -13.43 -15.01
N SER A 90 1.33 -12.54 -15.69
CA SER A 90 1.79 -11.85 -16.90
C SER A 90 2.92 -10.85 -16.64
N GLY A 91 3.10 -10.43 -15.39
CA GLY A 91 3.94 -9.29 -15.00
C GLY A 91 3.19 -7.95 -15.00
N ASN A 92 1.93 -7.91 -15.41
CA ASN A 92 1.10 -6.71 -15.23
C ASN A 92 0.80 -6.46 -13.75
N GLN A 93 0.65 -5.18 -13.40
CA GLN A 93 0.28 -4.73 -12.07
C GLN A 93 -0.91 -3.78 -12.15
N THR A 94 -1.91 -3.98 -11.29
CA THR A 94 -2.96 -2.98 -11.04
C THR A 94 -2.64 -2.29 -9.73
N ILE A 95 -2.51 -0.97 -9.76
CA ILE A 95 -2.14 -0.17 -8.61
C ILE A 95 -3.39 0.51 -8.05
N THR A 96 -3.57 0.45 -6.74
CA THR A 96 -4.46 1.36 -6.02
C THR A 96 -3.63 2.11 -5.00
N SER A 97 -3.65 3.44 -5.03
CA SER A 97 -2.97 4.27 -4.05
C SER A 97 -3.90 5.29 -3.38
N LEU A 98 -3.50 5.76 -2.20
CA LEU A 98 -4.10 6.88 -1.49
C LEU A 98 -3.11 7.48 -0.49
N PHE A 99 -3.47 8.63 0.09
CA PHE A 99 -2.67 9.26 1.13
C PHE A 99 -3.32 9.09 2.51
N PHE A 100 -2.51 9.00 3.56
CA PHE A 100 -2.98 9.01 4.95
C PHE A 100 -1.99 9.75 5.85
N GLU A 101 -2.43 10.11 7.06
CA GLU A 101 -1.60 10.75 8.08
C GLU A 101 -1.58 9.91 9.37
N THR A 102 -0.52 10.05 10.15
CA THR A 102 -0.35 9.38 11.45
C THR A 102 -0.53 10.34 12.62
N GLN A 103 -1.03 9.82 13.75
CA GLN A 103 -1.09 10.51 15.05
C GLN A 103 -0.50 9.68 16.19
#